data_AF-A0A0F9ZCH3-F1
#
_entry.id   AF-A0A0F9ZCH3-F1
#
_cell.length_a   1.000
_cell.length_b   1.000
_cell.length_c   1.000
_cell.angle_alpha   90.00
_cell.angle_beta   90.00
_cell.angle_gamma   90.00
#
_symmetry.space_group_name_H-M   'P 1'
#
loop_
_entity.id
_entity.type
_entity.pdbx_description
1 polymer ?
#
loop_
_entity_poly.entity_id
_entity_poly.type
_entity_poly.pdbx_seq_one_letter_code
_entity_poly.pdbx_strand_id
1 'polypeptide(L)'
;MNITGGDIGDLIKEFTLGMTTKKITVIDKYTVILNSATENSVNIIVTKESTFGDPKPCYIGGCSGQICSDQQGVVSTCEYKEEYACYKSAKCERQQNGQCGWTDTVELTTCLSGK
;
A
#
# COMPACT_ATOMS: atom_id res chain seq x y z
N MET A 1 -24.55 4.64 6.89
CA MET A 1 -23.09 4.54 6.81
C MET A 1 -22.53 4.96 8.15
N ASN A 2 -22.02 4.03 8.94
CA ASN A 2 -21.37 4.36 10.21
C ASN A 2 -19.89 4.58 9.92
N ILE A 3 -19.46 5.83 9.94
CA ILE A 3 -18.04 6.18 9.95
C ILE A 3 -17.62 6.08 11.41
N THR A 4 -17.11 4.92 11.82
CA THR A 4 -16.42 4.79 13.11
C THR A 4 -15.02 5.37 12.95
N GLY A 5 -14.81 6.58 13.45
CA GLY A 5 -13.48 7.19 13.57
C GLY A 5 -12.67 6.42 14.60
N GLY A 6 -11.51 5.90 14.18
CA GLY A 6 -10.48 5.48 15.12
C GLY A 6 -9.99 6.69 15.92
N ASP A 7 -9.35 6.43 17.05
CA ASP A 7 -8.85 7.41 18.00
C ASP A 7 -7.84 8.38 17.33
N ILE A 8 -8.35 9.49 16.80
CA ILE A 8 -7.56 10.63 16.35
C ILE A 8 -7.49 11.53 17.57
N GLY A 9 -6.51 11.29 18.44
CA GLY A 9 -6.34 12.02 19.70
C GLY A 9 -6.59 13.51 19.50
N ASP A 10 -7.32 14.12 20.43
CA ASP A 10 -7.95 15.46 20.33
C ASP A 10 -7.08 16.51 19.62
N LEU A 11 -7.23 16.59 18.29
CA LEU A 11 -6.52 17.54 17.43
C LEU A 11 -7.50 18.63 16.99
N ILE A 12 -7.63 19.63 17.86
CA ILE A 12 -8.48 20.80 17.61
C ILE A 12 -7.72 21.77 16.70
N LYS A 13 -8.20 21.95 15.46
CA LYS A 13 -7.74 23.02 14.55
C LYS A 13 -8.89 24.01 14.38
N GLU A 14 -8.68 25.24 14.84
CA GLU A 14 -9.67 26.30 14.69
C GLU A 14 -9.66 26.85 13.25
N PHE A 15 -10.86 27.00 12.69
CA PHE A 15 -11.10 27.65 11.41
C PHE A 15 -12.00 28.86 11.64
N THR A 16 -11.55 30.05 11.24
CA THR A 16 -12.36 31.26 11.33
C THR A 16 -13.35 31.29 10.16
N LEU A 17 -14.65 31.41 10.48
CA LEU A 17 -15.72 31.52 9.50
C LEU A 17 -15.67 32.88 8.78
N GLY A 18 -16.07 32.92 7.51
CA GLY A 18 -16.08 34.15 6.71
C GLY A 18 -14.84 34.35 5.82
N MET A 19 -13.95 33.37 5.74
CA MET A 19 -12.82 33.37 4.79
C MET A 19 -13.22 32.69 3.47
N THR A 20 -13.00 33.37 2.33
CA THR A 20 -13.15 32.81 0.97
C THR A 20 -11.98 31.91 0.56
N THR A 21 -10.98 31.73 1.42
CA THR A 21 -9.75 31.01 1.11
C THR A 21 -9.85 29.53 1.48
N LYS A 22 -9.50 28.67 0.51
CA LYS A 22 -9.34 27.23 0.75
C LYS A 22 -8.16 26.99 1.69
N LYS A 23 -8.39 26.28 2.81
CA LYS A 23 -7.32 25.91 3.75
C LYS A 23 -7.15 24.41 3.75
N ILE A 24 -5.92 23.95 3.55
CA ILE A 24 -5.57 22.53 3.52
C ILE A 24 -4.69 22.24 4.75
N THR A 25 -5.00 21.17 5.47
CA THR A 25 -4.19 20.70 6.59
C THR A 25 -4.04 19.19 6.47
N VAL A 26 -2.80 18.73 6.54
CA VAL A 26 -2.48 17.30 6.57
C VAL A 26 -2.28 16.90 8.03
N ILE A 27 -2.97 15.86 8.47
CA ILE A 27 -2.90 15.30 9.82
C ILE A 27 -2.71 13.79 9.67
N ASP A 28 -1.51 13.30 9.99
CA ASP A 28 -1.14 11.91 9.74
C ASP A 28 -1.39 11.54 8.25
N LYS A 29 -2.21 10.52 7.99
CA LYS A 29 -2.66 10.10 6.64
C LYS A 29 -3.95 10.76 6.17
N TYR A 30 -4.41 11.81 6.83
CA TYR A 30 -5.65 12.49 6.48
C TYR A 30 -5.36 13.89 5.95
N THR A 31 -5.85 14.17 4.77
CA THR A 31 -5.90 15.50 4.17
C THR A 31 -7.26 16.12 4.46
N VAL A 32 -7.26 17.17 5.29
CA VAL A 32 -8.46 17.94 5.63
C VAL A 32 -8.45 19.23 4.82
N ILE A 33 -9.46 19.40 3.98
CA ILE A 33 -9.63 20.57 3.12
C ILE A 33 -10.86 21.32 3.59
N LEU A 34 -10.68 22.56 4.05
CA LEU A 34 -11.76 23.53 4.17
C LEU A 34 -11.99 24.14 2.80
N ASN A 35 -13.05 23.71 2.13
CA ASN A 35 -13.38 24.15 0.77
C ASN A 35 -14.15 25.48 0.78
N SER A 36 -15.02 25.69 1.78
CA SER A 36 -15.67 26.98 2.04
C SER A 36 -16.16 27.09 3.49
N ALA A 37 -16.18 28.33 4.01
CA ALA A 37 -16.75 28.67 5.31
C ALA A 37 -17.52 30.00 5.21
N THR A 38 -18.85 29.92 5.29
CA THR A 38 -19.76 31.06 5.38
C THR A 38 -20.24 31.24 6.82
N GLU A 39 -21.04 32.27 7.09
CA GLU A 39 -21.65 32.50 8.41
C GLU A 39 -22.53 31.32 8.87
N ASN A 40 -23.19 30.64 7.93
CA ASN A 40 -24.21 29.63 8.26
C ASN A 40 -23.84 28.21 7.82
N SER A 41 -22.74 28.04 7.07
CA SER A 41 -22.37 26.74 6.50
C SER A 41 -20.88 26.59 6.29
N VAL A 42 -20.40 25.36 6.45
CA VAL A 42 -19.00 24.97 6.29
C VAL A 42 -18.95 23.71 5.42
N ASN A 43 -18.06 23.71 4.42
CA ASN A 43 -17.76 22.55 3.59
C ASN A 43 -16.34 22.07 3.87
N ILE A 44 -16.22 20.92 4.53
CA ILE A 44 -14.95 20.25 4.82
C ILE A 44 -14.91 18.93 4.07
N ILE A 45 -13.80 18.68 3.38
CA ILE A 45 -13.49 17.40 2.74
C ILE A 45 -12.36 16.77 3.54
N VAL A 46 -12.63 15.62 4.16
CA VAL A 46 -11.61 14.81 4.83
C VAL A 46 -11.31 13.62 3.94
N THR A 47 -10.12 13.62 3.34
CA THR A 47 -9.62 12.52 2.54
C THR A 47 -8.59 11.77 3.36
N LYS A 48 -8.84 10.49 3.65
CA LYS A 48 -7.77 9.61 4.07
C LYS A 48 -6.93 9.28 2.84
N GLU A 49 -5.64 9.59 2.87
CA GLU A 49 -4.68 8.87 2.04
C GLU A 49 -4.78 7.41 2.45
N SER A 50 -5.59 6.67 1.70
CA SER A 50 -5.69 5.23 1.81
C SER A 50 -4.41 4.68 1.21
N THR A 51 -3.32 4.74 1.96
CA THR A 51 -2.31 3.69 1.83
C THR A 51 -3.06 2.40 2.16
N PHE A 52 -3.16 1.52 1.18
CA PHE A 52 -3.69 0.17 1.34
C PHE A 52 -2.81 -0.58 2.35
N GLY A 53 -2.97 -0.28 3.64
CA GLY A 53 -1.98 -0.58 4.67
C GLY A 53 -0.63 0.07 4.39
N ASP A 54 0.23 0.15 5.41
CA ASP A 54 1.65 0.18 5.10
C ASP A 54 1.95 -1.00 4.16
N PRO A 55 2.75 -0.80 3.10
CA PRO A 55 3.07 -1.88 2.17
C PRO A 55 3.66 -3.04 2.97
N LYS A 56 2.86 -4.10 3.17
CA LYS A 56 3.31 -5.31 3.88
C LYS A 56 4.63 -5.77 3.26
N PRO A 57 5.62 -6.21 4.04
CA PRO A 57 6.85 -6.74 3.46
C PRO A 57 6.53 -7.92 2.51
N CYS A 58 7.32 -8.08 1.46
CA CYS A 58 7.20 -9.20 0.55
C CYS A 58 7.92 -10.42 1.15
N TYR A 59 7.28 -11.57 1.07
CA TYR A 59 7.76 -12.83 1.60
C TYR A 59 7.96 -13.84 0.49
N ILE A 60 9.03 -14.63 0.62
CA ILE A 60 9.26 -15.81 -0.20
C ILE A 60 8.56 -17.01 0.46
N GLY A 61 7.79 -17.75 -0.32
CA GLY A 61 7.03 -18.92 0.12
C GLY A 61 6.90 -19.97 -0.99
N GLY A 62 6.00 -20.92 -0.78
CA GLY A 62 5.91 -22.14 -1.58
C GLY A 62 6.95 -23.19 -1.16
N CYS A 63 6.67 -24.46 -1.45
CA CYS A 63 7.51 -25.57 -0.97
C CYS A 63 8.97 -25.50 -1.49
N SER A 64 9.18 -24.89 -2.65
CA SER A 64 10.50 -24.72 -3.29
C SER A 64 11.00 -23.28 -3.27
N GLY A 65 10.31 -22.37 -2.55
CA GLY A 65 10.64 -20.94 -2.54
C GLY A 65 10.28 -20.21 -3.85
N GLN A 66 9.33 -20.74 -4.61
CA GLN A 66 8.96 -20.23 -5.94
C GLN A 66 7.90 -19.11 -5.92
N ILE A 67 7.32 -18.80 -4.76
CA ILE A 67 6.25 -17.80 -4.63
C ILE A 67 6.79 -16.55 -3.93
N CYS A 68 6.60 -15.38 -4.54
CA CYS A 68 6.78 -14.09 -3.89
C CYS A 68 5.40 -13.45 -3.65
N SER A 69 5.06 -13.14 -2.40
CA SER A 69 3.72 -12.67 -2.01
C SER A 69 3.80 -11.67 -0.85
N ASP A 70 2.76 -10.85 -0.67
CA ASP A 70 2.56 -10.01 0.51
C ASP A 70 1.94 -10.79 1.70
N GLN A 71 1.65 -12.09 1.50
CA GLN A 71 1.20 -13.01 2.53
C GLN A 71 2.38 -13.83 3.06
N GLN A 72 2.53 -13.84 4.38
CA GLN A 72 3.53 -14.67 5.04
C GLN A 72 3.07 -16.13 5.08
N GLY A 73 3.99 -17.07 4.83
CA GLY A 73 3.72 -18.50 5.00
C GLY A 73 2.86 -19.14 3.91
N VAL A 74 2.82 -18.56 2.70
CA VAL A 74 2.15 -19.18 1.56
C VAL A 74 2.78 -20.55 1.30
N VAL A 75 1.92 -21.57 1.20
CA VAL A 75 2.30 -22.95 0.89
C VAL A 75 1.80 -23.33 -0.51
N SER A 76 2.53 -24.24 -1.16
CA SER A 76 2.17 -24.82 -2.46
C SER A 76 2.34 -26.34 -2.40
N THR A 77 1.89 -27.04 -3.45
CA THR A 77 2.25 -28.45 -3.64
C THR A 77 3.77 -28.58 -3.78
N CYS A 78 4.34 -29.67 -3.23
CA CYS A 78 5.78 -29.93 -3.28
C CYS A 78 6.17 -30.66 -4.58
N GLU A 79 5.76 -30.11 -5.72
CA GLU A 79 6.15 -30.60 -7.03
C GLU A 79 7.59 -30.21 -7.33
N TYR A 80 8.35 -31.16 -7.89
CA TYR A 80 9.67 -30.87 -8.41
C TYR A 80 9.54 -30.29 -9.82
N LYS A 81 10.08 -29.09 -10.02
CA LYS A 81 10.29 -28.49 -11.34
C LYS A 81 11.63 -27.77 -11.37
N GLU A 82 12.37 -27.90 -12.46
CA GLU A 82 13.75 -27.40 -12.55
C GLU A 82 13.82 -25.87 -12.50
N GLU A 83 12.81 -25.19 -13.05
CA GLU A 83 12.68 -23.74 -13.06
C GLU A 83 12.61 -23.13 -11.66
N TYR A 84 12.21 -23.91 -10.65
CA TYR A 84 12.18 -23.42 -9.27
C TYR A 84 13.58 -23.10 -8.74
N ALA A 85 14.63 -23.70 -9.30
CA ALA A 85 16.00 -23.34 -8.97
C ALA A 85 16.33 -21.88 -9.34
N CYS A 86 15.70 -21.34 -10.39
CA CYS A 86 15.94 -19.97 -10.86
C CYS A 86 15.47 -18.90 -9.87
N TYR A 87 14.47 -19.21 -9.02
CA TYR A 87 13.96 -18.25 -8.02
C TYR A 87 14.84 -18.13 -6.77
N LYS A 88 15.84 -19.02 -6.58
CA LYS A 88 16.69 -19.00 -5.38
C LYS A 88 17.59 -17.76 -5.28
N SER A 89 18.04 -17.21 -6.42
CA SER A 89 18.81 -15.95 -6.48
C SER A 89 17.94 -14.75 -6.84
N ALA A 90 16.67 -14.98 -7.21
CA ALA A 90 15.77 -13.91 -7.61
C ALA A 90 15.41 -13.00 -6.44
N LYS A 91 15.16 -11.73 -6.75
CA LYS A 91 14.75 -10.74 -5.75
C LYS A 91 13.22 -10.72 -5.65
N CYS A 92 12.71 -10.94 -4.44
CA CYS A 92 11.29 -10.80 -4.12
C CYS A 92 11.03 -9.42 -3.53
N GLU A 93 10.35 -8.54 -4.27
CA GLU A 93 10.07 -7.18 -3.83
C GLU A 93 8.76 -6.64 -4.40
N ARG A 94 8.35 -5.47 -3.91
CA ARG A 94 7.15 -4.81 -4.39
C ARG A 94 7.42 -4.16 -5.73
N GLN A 95 6.62 -4.51 -6.72
CA GLN A 95 6.72 -4.04 -8.10
C GLN A 95 6.02 -2.68 -8.27
N GLN A 96 6.19 -2.05 -9.44
CA GLN A 96 5.59 -0.74 -9.74
C GLN A 96 4.05 -0.74 -9.68
N ASN A 97 3.43 -1.91 -9.85
CA ASN A 97 1.98 -2.10 -9.71
C ASN A 97 1.50 -2.22 -8.25
N GLY A 98 2.39 -2.11 -7.27
CA GLY A 98 2.10 -2.20 -5.84
C GLY A 98 2.01 -3.63 -5.27
N GLN A 99 2.16 -4.66 -6.10
CA GLN A 99 2.09 -6.07 -5.69
C GLN A 99 3.48 -6.65 -5.44
N CYS A 100 3.59 -7.65 -4.56
CA CYS A 100 4.83 -8.40 -4.39
C CYS A 100 5.01 -9.35 -5.58
N GLY A 101 6.23 -9.37 -6.13
CA GLY A 101 6.58 -10.23 -7.25
C GLY A 101 8.09 -10.39 -7.39
N TRP A 102 8.49 -11.33 -8.25
CA TRP A 102 9.89 -11.52 -8.61
C TRP A 102 10.35 -10.40 -9.55
N THR A 103 11.50 -9.79 -9.26
CA THR A 103 12.10 -8.79 -10.12
C THR A 103 12.57 -9.42 -11.41
N ASP A 104 12.09 -8.90 -12.55
CA ASP A 104 12.45 -9.37 -13.89
C ASP A 104 13.88 -8.91 -14.24
N THR A 105 14.85 -9.70 -13.81
CA THR A 105 16.26 -9.51 -14.11
C THR A 105 16.65 -10.41 -15.27
N VAL A 106 17.61 -9.97 -16.08
CA VAL A 106 18.13 -10.76 -17.21
C VAL A 106 18.59 -12.16 -16.76
N GLU A 107 19.19 -12.27 -15.56
CA GLU A 107 19.59 -13.55 -14.96
C GLU A 107 18.38 -14.49 -14.77
N LEU A 108 17.30 -13.99 -14.14
CA LEU A 108 16.08 -14.77 -13.91
C LEU A 108 15.43 -15.19 -15.23
N THR A 109 15.22 -14.26 -16.15
CA THR A 109 14.57 -14.53 -17.44
C THR A 109 15.36 -15.55 -18.27
N THR A 110 16.69 -15.45 -18.25
CA THR A 110 17.59 -16.37 -18.96
C THR A 110 17.56 -17.76 -18.34
N CYS A 111 17.59 -17.85 -17.00
CA CYS A 111 17.49 -19.13 -16.31
C CYS A 111 16.16 -19.83 -16.62
N LEU A 112 15.04 -19.11 -16.51
CA LEU A 112 13.70 -19.66 -16.77
C LEU A 112 13.51 -20.12 -18.22
N SER A 113 14.11 -19.42 -19.18
CA SER A 113 14.03 -19.78 -20.60
C SER A 113 14.92 -20.97 -20.99
N GLY A 114 15.85 -21.37 -20.12
CA GLY A 114 16.78 -22.48 -20.32
C GLY A 114 16.37 -23.79 -19.62
N LYS A 115 15.12 -23.88 -19.14
CA LYS A 115 14.56 -25.05 -18.43
C LYS A 115 13.45 -25.73 -19.22
#